data_AF-A0A183DHI9-F1
#
_entry.id   AF-A0A183DHI9-F1
#
_cell.length_a   1.000
_cell.length_b   1.000
_cell.length_c   1.000
_cell.angle_alpha   90.00
_cell.angle_beta   90.00
_cell.angle_gamma   90.00
#
_symmetry.space_group_name_H-M   'P 1'
#
loop_
_entity.id
_entity.type
_entity.pdbx_description
1 polymer ?
#
loop_
_entity_poly.entity_id
_entity_poly.type
_entity_poly.pdbx_seq_one_letter_code
_entity_poly.pdbx_strand_id
1 'polypeptide(L)'
;MFAIVEGLADGGVKMGMPRNLAIKLAAYTLIGAAKMVLESGKHPAELKDDVQSPAGSSIYGMHKLESAGIRGLMMDAVEAASLRSRDTGDRGVSSKNAIFRGSEL
;
A
#
# COMPACT_ATOMS: atom_id res chain seq x y z
N MET A 1 -1.99 -1.74 -4.42
CA MET A 1 -1.99 -0.27 -4.58
C MET A 1 -3.21 0.30 -5.30
N PHE A 2 -3.69 -0.30 -6.39
CA PHE A 2 -4.91 0.18 -7.08
C PHE A 2 -6.14 0.32 -6.17
N ALA A 3 -6.35 -0.62 -5.24
CA ALA A 3 -7.42 -0.55 -4.25
C ALA A 3 -7.34 0.69 -3.33
N ILE A 4 -6.13 1.20 -3.05
CA ILE A 4 -5.97 2.43 -2.25
C ILE A 4 -6.39 3.65 -3.08
N VAL A 5 -6.00 3.71 -4.36
CA VAL A 5 -6.43 4.79 -5.27
C VAL A 5 -7.95 4.77 -5.42
N GLU A 6 -8.54 3.59 -5.62
CA GLU A 6 -9.98 3.40 -5.73
C GLU A 6 -10.71 3.87 -4.46
N GLY A 7 -10.28 3.40 -3.28
CA GLY A 7 -10.88 3.80 -2.01
C GLY A 7 -10.77 5.30 -1.72
N LEU A 8 -9.62 5.92 -2.03
CA LEU A 8 -9.46 7.37 -1.92
C LEU A 8 -10.36 8.12 -2.91
N ALA A 9 -10.47 7.64 -4.15
CA ALA A 9 -11.34 8.23 -5.16
C ALA A 9 -12.83 8.08 -4.80
N ASP A 10 -13.25 6.93 -4.29
CA ASP A 10 -14.59 6.69 -3.76
C ASP A 10 -14.92 7.63 -2.60
N GLY A 11 -13.96 7.85 -1.69
CA GLY A 11 -14.06 8.86 -0.64
C GLY A 11 -14.30 10.25 -1.22
N GLY A 12 -13.54 10.65 -2.24
CA GLY A 12 -13.74 11.92 -2.95
C GLY A 12 -15.13 12.05 -3.59
N VAL A 13 -15.60 11.00 -4.27
CA VAL A 13 -16.94 10.98 -4.89
C VAL A 13 -18.05 11.04 -3.85
N LYS A 14 -17.89 10.33 -2.72
CA LYS A 14 -18.82 10.41 -1.59
C LYS A 14 -18.95 11.83 -1.05
N MET A 15 -17.88 12.63 -1.14
CA MET A 15 -17.87 14.04 -0.75
C MET A 15 -18.22 15.00 -1.89
N GLY A 16 -18.72 14.50 -3.03
CA GLY A 16 -19.25 15.30 -4.13
C GLY A 16 -18.28 15.58 -5.27
N MET A 17 -17.11 14.95 -5.29
CA MET A 17 -16.13 15.17 -6.38
C MET A 17 -16.50 14.39 -7.64
N PRO A 18 -16.25 14.94 -8.85
CA PRO A 18 -16.32 14.17 -10.07
C PRO A 18 -15.33 12.99 -10.07
N ARG A 19 -15.79 11.79 -10.43
CA ARG A 19 -15.00 10.54 -10.42
C ARG A 19 -13.63 10.68 -11.08
N ASN A 20 -13.59 11.26 -12.28
CA ASN A 20 -12.35 11.42 -13.04
C ASN A 20 -11.33 12.33 -12.33
N LEU A 21 -11.81 13.34 -11.62
CA LEU A 21 -10.95 14.22 -10.81
C LEU A 21 -10.47 13.50 -9.54
N ALA A 22 -11.36 12.78 -8.87
CA ALA A 22 -11.05 12.03 -7.65
C ALA A 22 -9.95 10.99 -7.85
N ILE A 23 -10.02 10.23 -8.96
CA ILE A 23 -8.98 9.25 -9.32
C ILE A 23 -7.63 9.95 -9.53
N LYS A 24 -7.60 11.07 -10.27
CA LYS A 24 -6.36 11.80 -10.55
C LYS A 24 -5.74 12.35 -9.27
N LEU A 25 -6.54 12.98 -8.41
CA LEU A 25 -6.06 13.53 -7.15
C LEU A 25 -5.55 12.42 -6.23
N ALA A 26 -6.28 11.30 -6.09
CA ALA A 26 -5.83 10.15 -5.31
C ALA A 26 -4.47 9.62 -5.79
N ALA A 27 -4.28 9.47 -7.10
CA ALA A 27 -3.01 9.03 -7.68
C ALA A 27 -1.88 10.03 -7.39
N TYR A 28 -2.10 11.33 -7.61
CA TYR A 28 -1.09 12.35 -7.33
C TYR A 28 -0.76 12.48 -5.84
N THR A 29 -1.73 12.31 -4.95
CA THR A 29 -1.50 12.26 -3.51
C THR A 29 -0.51 11.16 -3.14
N LEU A 30 -0.69 9.94 -3.70
CA LEU A 30 0.23 8.84 -3.45
C LEU A 30 1.62 9.11 -4.04
N ILE A 31 1.70 9.69 -5.25
CA ILE A 31 2.99 10.06 -5.86
C ILE A 31 3.71 11.10 -4.99
N GLY A 32 3.01 12.15 -4.53
CA GLY A 32 3.57 13.20 -3.69
C GLY A 32 4.11 12.65 -2.37
N ALA A 33 3.32 11.81 -1.69
CA ALA A 33 3.74 11.18 -0.44
C ALA A 33 4.96 10.28 -0.63
N ALA A 34 4.98 9.45 -1.68
CA ALA A 34 6.12 8.58 -1.97
C ALA A 34 7.39 9.40 -2.28
N LYS A 35 7.28 10.46 -3.09
CA LYS A 35 8.40 11.36 -3.37
C LYS A 35 8.94 12.02 -2.11
N MET A 36 8.06 12.54 -1.25
CA MET A 36 8.49 13.14 0.01
C MET A 36 9.32 12.17 0.87
N VAL A 37 8.89 10.91 0.98
CA VAL A 37 9.65 9.89 1.73
C VAL A 37 11.02 9.64 1.11
N LEU A 38 11.11 9.54 -0.22
CA LEU A 38 12.36 9.23 -0.91
C LEU A 38 13.33 10.41 -0.96
N GLU A 39 12.83 11.63 -1.09
CA GLU A 39 13.64 12.82 -1.37
C GLU A 39 14.00 13.62 -0.10
N SER A 40 13.18 13.55 0.95
CA SER A 40 13.41 14.38 2.15
C SER A 40 14.47 13.83 3.11
N GLY A 41 14.73 12.52 3.09
CA GLY A 41 15.55 11.84 4.10
C GLY A 41 14.94 11.82 5.51
N LYS A 42 13.73 12.35 5.70
CA LYS A 42 13.03 12.37 6.98
C LYS A 42 12.36 11.04 7.29
N HIS A 43 12.17 10.77 8.58
CA HIS A 43 11.37 9.62 8.99
C HIS A 43 9.90 9.80 8.56
N PRO A 44 9.21 8.77 8.05
CA PRO A 44 7.81 8.90 7.62
C PRO A 44 6.84 9.43 8.68
N ALA A 45 7.10 9.15 9.97
CA ALA A 45 6.30 9.70 11.06
C ALA A 45 6.42 11.23 11.16
N GLU A 46 7.62 11.77 10.92
CA GLU A 46 7.85 13.22 10.90
C GLU A 46 7.15 13.87 9.71
N LEU A 47 7.28 13.28 8.51
CA LEU A 47 6.56 13.77 7.32
C LEU A 47 5.05 13.76 7.49
N LYS A 48 4.53 12.77 8.22
CA LYS A 48 3.10 12.68 8.56
C LYS A 48 2.71 13.79 9.53
N ASP A 49 3.53 14.11 10.52
CA ASP A 49 3.29 15.24 11.43
C ASP A 49 3.38 16.59 10.71
N ASP A 50 4.32 16.75 9.76
CA ASP A 50 4.51 17.97 8.95
C ASP A 50 3.25 18.37 8.15
N VAL A 51 2.38 17.42 7.81
CA VAL A 51 1.13 17.66 7.06
C VAL A 51 -0.13 17.66 7.94
N GLN A 52 0.04 17.57 9.26
CA GLN A 52 -1.04 17.49 10.24
C GLN A 52 -1.02 18.70 11.18
N SER A 53 -1.81 19.71 10.83
CA SER A 53 -2.02 20.86 11.71
C SER A 53 -2.90 20.51 12.94
N PRO A 54 -2.70 21.19 14.08
CA PRO A 54 -3.59 21.06 15.23
C PRO A 54 -5.06 21.30 14.86
N ALA A 55 -5.93 20.35 15.21
CA ALA A 55 -7.36 20.35 14.86
C ALA A 55 -7.67 20.43 13.35
N GLY A 56 -6.71 20.18 12.46
CA GLY A 56 -6.90 20.16 11.02
C GLY A 56 -7.63 18.91 10.50
N SER A 57 -8.22 18.98 9.31
CA SER A 57 -8.95 17.85 8.71
C SER A 57 -8.11 16.58 8.57
N SER A 58 -6.80 16.72 8.29
CA SER A 58 -5.86 15.61 8.14
C SER A 58 -5.75 14.74 9.40
N ILE A 59 -5.78 15.32 10.60
CA ILE A 59 -5.65 14.53 11.84
C ILE A 59 -6.94 13.75 12.15
N TYR A 60 -8.12 14.30 11.82
CA TYR A 60 -9.38 13.57 11.93
C TYR A 60 -9.46 12.40 10.95
N GLY A 61 -8.99 12.61 9.71
CA GLY A 61 -8.86 11.55 8.71
C GLY A 61 -7.92 10.44 9.17
N MET A 62 -6.73 10.82 9.66
CA MET A 62 -5.76 9.88 10.20
C MET A 62 -6.31 9.09 11.39
N HIS A 63 -7.02 9.73 12.32
CA HIS A 63 -7.64 9.03 13.43
C HIS A 63 -8.57 7.90 12.95
N LYS A 64 -9.38 8.12 11.90
CA LYS A 64 -10.22 7.06 11.32
C LYS A 64 -9.42 5.94 10.67
N LEU A 65 -8.30 6.25 10.00
CA LEU A 65 -7.41 5.24 9.42
C LEU A 65 -6.75 4.39 10.52
N GLU A 66 -6.31 5.01 11.62
CA GLU A 66 -5.71 4.32 12.75
C GLU A 66 -6.75 3.47 13.51
N SER A 67 -7.97 3.98 13.73
CA SER A 67 -9.06 3.19 14.33
C SER A 67 -9.42 1.95 13.50
N ALA A 68 -9.20 2.00 12.18
CA ALA A 68 -9.40 0.86 11.28
C ALA A 68 -8.17 -0.09 11.22
N GLY A 69 -7.07 0.22 11.91
CA GLY A 69 -5.90 -0.64 11.97
C GLY A 69 -5.06 -0.66 10.69
N ILE A 70 -5.00 0.45 9.93
CA ILE A 70 -4.37 0.48 8.60
C ILE A 70 -2.93 -0.06 8.58
N ARG A 71 -2.12 0.22 9.61
CA ARG A 71 -0.72 -0.24 9.66
C ARG A 71 -0.63 -1.76 9.75
N GLY A 72 -1.45 -2.36 10.62
CA GLY A 72 -1.54 -3.82 10.75
C GLY A 72 -1.98 -4.47 9.44
N LEU A 73 -3.06 -3.96 8.83
CA LEU A 73 -3.56 -4.46 7.55
C LEU A 73 -2.50 -4.45 6.43
N MET A 74 -1.68 -3.39 6.36
CA MET A 74 -0.61 -3.31 5.35
C MET A 74 0.54 -4.27 5.66
N MET A 75 0.90 -4.44 6.94
CA MET A 75 1.91 -5.42 7.36
C MET A 75 1.45 -6.85 7.03
N ASP A 76 0.22 -7.20 7.38
CA ASP A 76 -0.38 -8.52 7.12
C ASP A 76 -0.43 -8.81 5.61
N ALA A 77 -0.76 -7.80 4.79
CA ALA A 77 -0.78 -7.95 3.34
C ALA A 77 0.60 -8.28 2.75
N VAL A 78 1.66 -7.62 3.24
CA VAL A 78 3.04 -7.90 2.83
C VAL A 78 3.51 -9.27 3.32
N GLU A 79 3.18 -9.61 4.56
CA GLU A 79 3.51 -10.91 5.14
C GLU A 79 2.86 -12.05 4.35
N ALA A 80 1.54 -11.98 4.14
CA ALA A 80 0.79 -12.99 3.39
C ALA A 80 1.33 -13.18 1.97
N ALA A 81 1.61 -12.08 1.26
CA ALA A 81 2.21 -12.14 -0.07
C ALA A 81 3.61 -12.78 -0.05
N SER A 82 4.42 -12.46 0.96
CA SER A 82 5.79 -12.98 1.12
C SER A 82 5.82 -14.47 1.47
N LEU A 83 4.91 -14.93 2.33
CA LEU A 83 4.77 -16.36 2.67
C LEU A 83 4.29 -17.15 1.45
N ARG A 84 3.28 -16.64 0.73
CA ARG A 84 2.79 -17.28 -0.50
C ARG A 84 3.86 -17.38 -1.59
N SER A 85 4.71 -16.36 -1.72
CA SER A 85 5.83 -16.36 -2.66
C SER A 85 6.83 -17.46 -2.34
N ARG A 86 7.19 -17.65 -1.05
CA ARG A 86 8.06 -18.74 -0.60
C ARG A 86 7.46 -20.11 -0.88
N ASP A 87 6.20 -20.33 -0.53
CA ASP A 87 5.49 -21.59 -0.79
C ASP A 87 5.43 -21.97 -2.28
N THR A 88 5.44 -20.97 -3.17
CA THR A 88 5.38 -21.18 -4.62
C THR A 88 6.79 -21.30 -5.21
N GLY A 89 7.76 -20.54 -4.69
CA GLY A 89 9.18 -20.63 -5.05
C GLY A 89 9.76 -22.00 -4.72
N ASP A 90 9.48 -22.53 -3.54
CA ASP A 90 9.93 -23.85 -3.12
C ASP A 90 9.30 -24.97 -3.96
N ARG A 91 8.03 -24.80 -4.37
CA ARG A 91 7.37 -25.73 -5.30
C ARG A 91 7.90 -25.63 -6.74
N GLY A 92 8.31 -24.45 -7.19
CA GLY A 92 8.93 -24.23 -8.51
C GLY A 92 10.32 -24.86 -8.62
N VAL A 93 11.07 -24.91 -7.51
CA VAL A 93 12.37 -25.61 -7.43
C VAL A 93 12.19 -27.12 -7.30
N SER A 94 11.23 -27.58 -6.49
CA SER A 94 10.95 -29.02 -6.31
C SER A 94 10.50 -29.69 -7.61
N SER A 95 9.61 -29.05 -8.38
CA SER A 95 9.15 -29.58 -9.68
C SER A 95 10.25 -29.59 -10.76
N LYS A 96 11.18 -28.62 -10.75
CA LYS A 96 12.36 -28.67 -11.65
C LYS A 96 13.31 -29.82 -11.28
N ASN A 97 13.58 -30.01 -9.98
CA ASN A 97 14.45 -31.11 -9.53
C ASN A 97 13.86 -32.50 -9.76
N ALA A 98 12.53 -32.64 -9.81
CA ALA A 98 11.87 -33.91 -10.17
C ALA A 98 11.98 -34.24 -11.67
N ILE A 99 11.94 -33.24 -12.55
CA ILE A 99 12.04 -33.43 -14.01
C ILE A 99 13.47 -33.83 -14.42
N PHE A 100 14.50 -33.27 -13.78
CA PHE A 100 15.91 -33.58 -14.09
C PHE A 100 16.43 -34.90 -13.53
N ARG A 101 15.68 -35.58 -12.64
CA ARG A 101 16.07 -36.91 -12.10
C ARG A 101 15.49 -38.10 -12.87
N GLY A 102 14.63 -37.86 -13.86
CA GLY A 102 13.96 -38.91 -14.64
C GLY A 102 14.63 -39.27 -15.97
N SER A 103 15.77 -38.65 -16.34
CA SER A 103 16.41 -38.83 -17.65
C SER A 103 17.78 -39.51 -17.61
N GLU A 104 18.13 -40.19 -16.51
CA GLU A 104 19.40 -40.94 -16.37
C GLU A 104 19.18 -42.44 -16.11
N LEU A 105 18.11 -43.03 -16.66
CA LEU A 105 17.93 -44.49 -16.72
C LEU A 105 17.44 -44.91 -18.11
#